data_AF-A0A7V6A3V9-F1
#
_entry.id   AF-A0A7V6A3V9-F1
#
_cell.length_a   1.000
_cell.length_b   1.000
_cell.length_c   1.000
_cell.angle_alpha   90.00
_cell.angle_beta   90.00
_cell.angle_gamma   90.00
#
_symmetry.space_group_name_H-M   'P 1'
#
loop_
_entity.id
_entity.type
_entity.pdbx_description
1 polymer ?
#
loop_
_entity_poly.entity_id
_entity_poly.type
_entity_poly.pdbx_seq_one_letter_code
_entity_poly.pdbx_strand_id
1 'polypeptide(L)'
;MSNHFTGLKLGPPEGDTRLDLTDLYVFTAPADAARTAVILNCNSFTQEAAFHPDAVYRINIDNNHDCQTDLAFILTFSKPDAGRQSATVYLAQGAEARSDEPLGTPLFKDVEVSFGPEPNIYTSGDYMFFAGVRSDAFFIDFAGLLNMFDWQEGKNFTGFGKGPDPSLWTGKDLFANYNVFSMAFEMPTNLLGADPAVRIWGRVSIRKNGQLVAVDRSGHPTFANFFFTDEVKPEFNRSEPAQDRERFLEQVIHTLEHVGGYSREAALALIDAEGILPDMLSFTPTKPGGYPNGRRLTDHIVAHRLAMLSNGKIPPDGLKPHTDLLKAFPYLGTPHPHPDPPPRNGG
;
A
#
# COMPACT_ATOMS: atom_id res chain seq x y z
N MET A 1 -9.19 -7.70 -3.29
CA MET A 1 -7.95 -7.05 -3.78
C MET A 1 -7.19 -6.50 -2.59
N SER A 2 -5.85 -6.46 -2.60
CA SER A 2 -5.11 -6.07 -1.39
C SER A 2 -3.71 -5.55 -1.66
N ASN A 3 -3.29 -4.73 -0.70
CA ASN A 3 -1.92 -4.43 -0.26
C ASN A 3 -0.93 -5.61 -0.03
N HIS A 4 -0.38 -6.16 -1.12
CA HIS A 4 0.66 -7.21 -1.34
C HIS A 4 0.20 -8.65 -1.56
N PHE A 5 -0.92 -9.05 -0.96
CA PHE A 5 -1.45 -10.41 -1.14
C PHE A 5 -2.92 -10.34 -1.49
N THR A 6 -3.27 -10.32 -2.77
CA THR A 6 -4.66 -10.56 -3.11
C THR A 6 -5.10 -11.85 -2.49
N GLY A 7 -6.11 -11.74 -1.61
CA GLY A 7 -6.61 -12.83 -0.77
C GLY A 7 -6.54 -14.15 -1.51
N LEU A 8 -5.89 -15.13 -0.87
CA LEU A 8 -5.03 -16.13 -1.52
C LEU A 8 -5.73 -16.97 -2.60
N LYS A 9 -7.07 -16.93 -2.62
CA LYS A 9 -7.92 -17.50 -3.67
C LYS A 9 -8.67 -16.47 -4.53
N LEU A 10 -9.00 -15.29 -4.01
CA LEU A 10 -9.70 -14.21 -4.71
C LEU A 10 -8.94 -13.69 -5.94
N GLY A 11 -7.60 -13.66 -5.88
CA GLY A 11 -6.77 -13.14 -6.96
C GLY A 11 -6.89 -11.62 -7.16
N PRO A 12 -6.20 -11.06 -8.18
CA PRO A 12 -6.14 -9.64 -8.40
C PRO A 12 -7.49 -9.02 -8.82
N PRO A 13 -7.69 -7.72 -8.54
CA PRO A 13 -8.82 -6.94 -9.05
C PRO A 13 -9.08 -7.22 -10.51
N GLU A 14 -10.30 -7.63 -10.85
CA GLU A 14 -10.68 -7.86 -12.26
C GLU A 14 -9.77 -8.85 -13.00
N GLY A 15 -9.01 -9.69 -12.29
CA GLY A 15 -8.03 -10.60 -12.87
C GLY A 15 -6.74 -9.91 -13.36
N ASP A 16 -6.46 -8.67 -12.95
CA ASP A 16 -5.33 -7.86 -13.45
C ASP A 16 -4.49 -7.29 -12.31
N THR A 17 -3.22 -7.71 -12.22
CA THR A 17 -2.30 -7.30 -11.15
C THR A 17 -1.93 -5.82 -11.21
N ARG A 18 -2.09 -5.15 -12.34
CA ARG A 18 -1.87 -3.70 -12.46
C ARG A 18 -2.85 -2.89 -11.63
N LEU A 19 -4.01 -3.46 -11.34
CA LEU A 19 -5.05 -2.85 -10.51
C LEU A 19 -4.88 -3.21 -9.03
N ASP A 20 -3.92 -4.07 -8.69
CA ASP A 20 -3.70 -4.51 -7.31
C ASP A 20 -2.72 -3.55 -6.63
N LEU A 21 -3.22 -2.73 -5.71
CA LEU A 21 -2.36 -1.84 -4.95
C LEU A 21 -1.64 -2.67 -3.90
N THR A 22 -0.33 -2.47 -3.75
CA THR A 22 0.47 -3.31 -2.86
C THR A 22 0.89 -2.59 -1.60
N ASP A 23 1.51 -1.43 -1.75
CA ASP A 23 2.10 -0.74 -0.62
C ASP A 23 1.96 0.77 -0.72
N LEU A 24 1.67 1.37 0.43
CA LEU A 24 1.77 2.79 0.66
C LEU A 24 2.91 3.08 1.64
N TYR A 25 3.79 4.00 1.25
CA TYR A 25 4.88 4.52 2.07
C TYR A 25 4.76 6.03 2.20
N VAL A 26 5.01 6.54 3.40
CA VAL A 26 5.06 7.97 3.70
C VAL A 26 6.16 8.20 4.72
N PHE A 27 7.17 8.98 4.37
CA PHE A 27 8.29 9.26 5.26
C PHE A 27 8.95 10.60 4.93
N THR A 28 9.58 11.21 5.93
CA THR A 28 10.45 12.36 5.72
C THR A 28 11.62 11.98 4.81
N ALA A 29 11.87 12.77 3.77
CA ALA A 29 12.95 12.52 2.82
C ALA A 29 14.31 12.49 3.55
N PRO A 30 15.11 11.42 3.41
CA PRO A 30 16.41 11.30 4.08
C PRO A 30 17.40 12.42 3.72
N ALA A 31 17.29 12.98 2.51
CA ALA A 31 18.16 14.05 2.03
C ALA A 31 17.72 15.45 2.47
N ASP A 32 16.45 15.65 2.84
CA ASP A 32 15.88 16.94 3.22
C ASP A 32 14.72 16.76 4.20
N ALA A 33 14.95 17.13 5.46
CA ALA A 33 13.94 16.99 6.52
C ALA A 33 12.71 17.90 6.35
N ALA A 34 12.76 18.89 5.44
CA ALA A 34 11.62 19.74 5.10
C ALA A 34 10.73 19.14 4.00
N ARG A 35 11.07 17.95 3.50
CA ARG A 35 10.36 17.26 2.41
C ARG A 35 9.82 15.91 2.86
N THR A 36 8.70 15.53 2.27
CA THR A 36 8.04 14.25 2.49
C THR A 36 8.03 13.47 1.18
N ALA A 37 8.41 12.19 1.26
CA ALA A 37 8.23 11.22 0.20
C ALA A 37 6.94 10.42 0.42
N VAL A 38 6.17 10.23 -0.66
CA VAL A 38 4.99 9.35 -0.68
C VAL A 38 5.10 8.41 -1.86
N ILE A 39 4.92 7.11 -1.63
CA ILE A 39 5.08 6.09 -2.67
C ILE A 39 3.87 5.16 -2.60
N LEU A 40 3.20 4.96 -3.73
CA LEU A 40 2.17 3.95 -3.91
C LEU A 40 2.66 2.92 -4.93
N ASN A 41 2.59 1.65 -4.55
CA ASN A 41 2.99 0.54 -5.39
C ASN A 41 1.78 -0.25 -5.92
N CYS A 42 1.95 -0.90 -7.07
CA CYS A 42 1.02 -1.87 -7.63
C CYS A 42 1.76 -2.96 -8.41
N ASN A 43 1.03 -3.95 -8.93
CA ASN A 43 1.58 -4.98 -9.83
C ASN A 43 2.78 -5.72 -9.23
N SER A 44 2.61 -6.30 -8.03
CA SER A 44 3.65 -7.11 -7.39
C SER A 44 4.16 -8.21 -8.32
N PHE A 45 5.45 -8.50 -8.20
CA PHE A 45 6.20 -9.43 -9.05
C PHE A 45 6.28 -8.99 -10.53
N THR A 46 5.84 -7.77 -10.87
CA THR A 46 5.81 -7.25 -12.25
C THR A 46 5.17 -8.24 -13.23
N GLN A 47 4.06 -8.88 -12.83
CA GLN A 47 3.39 -9.90 -13.66
C GLN A 47 2.92 -9.33 -15.00
N GLU A 48 2.52 -8.06 -15.00
CA GLU A 48 2.20 -7.31 -16.21
C GLU A 48 3.31 -6.33 -16.59
N ALA A 49 3.45 -6.03 -17.88
CA ALA A 49 4.58 -5.27 -18.43
C ALA A 49 4.41 -3.74 -18.37
N ALA A 50 3.26 -3.21 -17.93
CA ALA A 50 2.94 -1.78 -17.94
C ALA A 50 1.94 -1.42 -16.84
N PHE A 51 1.73 -0.14 -16.55
CA PHE A 51 0.57 0.31 -15.79
C PHE A 51 -0.72 0.14 -16.60
N HIS A 52 -1.88 0.06 -15.93
CA HIS A 52 -3.15 -0.14 -16.63
C HIS A 52 -3.60 1.17 -17.33
N PRO A 53 -3.83 1.18 -18.66
CA PRO A 53 -4.10 2.42 -19.40
C PRO A 53 -5.50 3.00 -19.16
N ASP A 54 -6.48 2.16 -18.80
CA ASP A 54 -7.84 2.63 -18.49
C ASP A 54 -8.10 2.81 -16.99
N ALA A 55 -7.05 2.74 -16.16
CA ALA A 55 -7.15 2.90 -14.72
C ALA A 55 -6.82 4.35 -14.30
N VAL A 56 -7.41 4.74 -13.17
CA VAL A 56 -7.11 5.98 -12.47
C VAL A 56 -6.56 5.60 -11.10
N TYR A 57 -5.29 5.91 -10.87
CA TYR A 57 -4.61 5.70 -9.60
C TYR A 57 -4.63 7.00 -8.80
N ARG A 58 -4.79 6.91 -7.49
CA ARG A 58 -4.87 8.07 -6.60
C ARG A 58 -4.04 7.85 -5.36
N ILE A 59 -3.35 8.89 -4.92
CA ILE A 59 -2.87 9.05 -3.56
C ILE A 59 -3.69 10.19 -2.96
N ASN A 60 -4.61 9.84 -2.06
CA ASN A 60 -5.55 10.74 -1.42
C ASN A 60 -5.01 11.15 -0.05
N ILE A 61 -5.20 12.41 0.32
CA ILE A 61 -4.71 13.02 1.56
C ILE A 61 -5.89 13.75 2.23
N ASP A 62 -6.21 13.34 3.44
CA ASP A 62 -7.05 14.07 4.41
C ASP A 62 -6.10 14.88 5.31
N ASN A 63 -6.27 16.20 5.34
CA ASN A 63 -5.40 17.09 6.12
C ASN A 63 -6.14 17.87 7.22
N ASN A 64 -7.46 17.67 7.35
CA ASN A 64 -8.28 18.33 8.36
C ASN A 64 -8.94 17.34 9.35
N HIS A 65 -8.69 16.05 9.18
CA HIS A 65 -9.13 14.93 10.01
C HIS A 65 -10.62 14.57 9.91
N ASP A 66 -11.36 15.03 8.90
CA ASP A 66 -12.76 14.67 8.63
C ASP A 66 -12.94 13.34 7.85
N CYS A 67 -11.82 12.65 7.55
CA CYS A 67 -11.75 11.42 6.75
C CYS A 67 -12.17 11.59 5.28
N GLN A 68 -12.27 12.82 4.78
CA GLN A 68 -12.50 13.14 3.38
C GLN A 68 -11.20 13.57 2.71
N THR A 69 -11.09 13.29 1.41
CA THR A 69 -9.93 13.74 0.65
C THR A 69 -9.96 15.25 0.45
N ASP A 70 -8.90 15.93 0.85
CA ASP A 70 -8.70 17.37 0.65
C ASP A 70 -7.69 17.66 -0.46
N LEU A 71 -6.70 16.78 -0.63
CA LEU A 71 -5.70 16.82 -1.70
C LEU A 71 -5.58 15.43 -2.33
N ALA A 72 -5.40 15.37 -3.66
CA ALA A 72 -5.14 14.11 -4.35
C ALA A 72 -4.12 14.26 -5.46
N PHE A 73 -3.13 13.36 -5.50
CA PHE A 73 -2.35 13.09 -6.69
C PHE A 73 -3.08 12.04 -7.50
N ILE A 74 -3.50 12.39 -8.71
CA ILE A 74 -4.27 11.50 -9.59
C ILE A 74 -3.42 11.18 -10.81
N LEU A 75 -3.24 9.90 -11.10
CA LEU A 75 -2.38 9.42 -12.18
C LEU A 75 -3.20 8.65 -13.21
N THR A 76 -2.94 8.96 -14.47
CA THR A 76 -3.41 8.19 -15.63
C THR A 76 -2.23 7.82 -16.51
N PHE A 77 -2.38 6.75 -17.29
CA PHE A 77 -1.31 6.24 -18.13
C PHE A 77 -1.78 6.08 -19.57
N SER A 78 -0.89 6.34 -20.52
CA SER A 78 -1.17 6.05 -21.93
C SER A 78 -1.32 4.55 -22.17
N LYS A 79 -1.91 4.18 -23.31
CA LYS A 79 -1.74 2.82 -23.82
C LYS A 79 -0.25 2.53 -24.01
N PRO A 80 0.24 1.36 -23.57
CA PRO A 80 1.62 0.98 -23.83
C PRO A 80 1.82 0.81 -25.34
N ASP A 81 2.95 1.31 -25.84
CA ASP A 81 3.35 1.19 -27.25
C ASP A 81 4.84 0.86 -27.33
N ALA A 82 5.18 -0.26 -27.97
CA ALA A 82 6.55 -0.74 -28.14
C ALA A 82 7.42 -0.70 -26.86
N GLY A 83 6.86 -1.08 -25.71
CA GLY A 83 7.57 -1.09 -24.42
C GLY A 83 7.73 0.30 -23.77
N ARG A 84 7.05 1.32 -24.30
CA ARG A 84 6.97 2.66 -23.72
C ARG A 84 5.58 2.94 -23.22
N GLN A 85 5.49 3.82 -22.23
CA GLN A 85 4.24 4.31 -21.67
C GLN A 85 4.50 5.70 -21.08
N SER A 86 3.54 6.61 -21.19
CA SER A 86 3.60 7.90 -20.53
C SER A 86 2.62 7.96 -19.35
N ALA A 87 2.94 8.80 -18.38
CA ALA A 87 2.11 9.12 -17.23
C ALA A 87 1.67 10.58 -17.28
N THR A 88 0.44 10.86 -16.86
CA THR A 88 -0.03 12.21 -16.57
C THR A 88 -0.49 12.26 -15.12
N VAL A 89 -0.06 13.29 -14.39
CA VAL A 89 -0.39 13.51 -12.98
C VAL A 89 -1.15 14.81 -12.83
N TYR A 90 -2.28 14.74 -12.14
CA TYR A 90 -3.07 15.89 -11.71
C TYR A 90 -2.93 16.08 -10.20
N LEU A 91 -2.88 17.33 -9.77
CA LEU A 91 -3.07 17.72 -8.38
C LEU A 91 -4.47 18.31 -8.24
N ALA A 92 -5.34 17.60 -7.52
CA ALA A 92 -6.70 18.04 -7.21
C ALA A 92 -6.79 18.52 -5.77
N GLN A 93 -7.64 19.52 -5.51
CA GLN A 93 -7.88 20.06 -4.17
C GLN A 93 -9.38 20.22 -3.90
N GLY A 94 -9.78 20.15 -2.62
CA GLY A 94 -11.15 20.38 -2.18
C GLY A 94 -12.16 19.49 -2.92
N ALA A 95 -13.19 20.10 -3.53
CA ALA A 95 -14.25 19.34 -4.22
C ALA A 95 -13.73 18.49 -5.39
N GLU A 96 -12.68 18.94 -6.10
CA GLU A 96 -12.08 18.17 -7.18
C GLU A 96 -11.37 16.92 -6.63
N ALA A 97 -10.72 17.03 -5.47
CA ALA A 97 -10.04 15.92 -4.81
C ALA A 97 -11.00 14.81 -4.33
N ARG A 98 -12.30 15.14 -4.21
CA ARG A 98 -13.38 14.23 -3.81
C ARG A 98 -14.13 13.64 -5.00
N SER A 99 -13.88 14.11 -6.22
CA SER A 99 -14.44 13.53 -7.44
C SER A 99 -13.72 12.25 -7.80
N ASP A 100 -14.42 11.23 -8.28
CA ASP A 100 -13.80 10.03 -8.84
C ASP A 100 -12.99 10.32 -10.11
N GLU A 101 -13.43 11.30 -10.91
CA GLU A 101 -12.79 11.67 -12.17
C GLU A 101 -11.39 12.28 -11.95
N PRO A 102 -10.46 12.13 -12.90
CA PRO A 102 -9.14 12.74 -12.84
C PRO A 102 -9.23 14.25 -13.15
N LEU A 103 -9.75 15.00 -12.18
CA LEU A 103 -9.83 16.46 -12.19
C LEU A 103 -8.58 17.10 -11.57
N GLY A 104 -8.55 18.44 -11.54
CA GLY A 104 -7.45 19.21 -10.96
C GLY A 104 -6.44 19.73 -11.99
N THR A 105 -5.37 20.34 -11.48
CA THR A 105 -4.35 20.98 -12.31
C THR A 105 -3.29 19.96 -12.74
N PRO A 106 -2.95 19.83 -14.03
CA PRO A 106 -1.88 18.93 -14.47
C PRO A 106 -0.53 19.40 -13.92
N LEU A 107 0.10 18.54 -13.11
CA LEU A 107 1.41 18.78 -12.50
C LEU A 107 2.54 18.23 -13.38
N PHE A 108 2.32 17.06 -13.98
CA PHE A 108 3.19 16.41 -14.95
C PHE A 108 2.33 15.89 -16.10
N LYS A 109 2.77 16.06 -17.34
CA LYS A 109 2.00 15.65 -18.52
C LYS A 109 2.86 14.83 -19.46
N ASP A 110 2.33 13.67 -19.85
CA ASP A 110 2.93 12.76 -20.84
C ASP A 110 4.42 12.45 -20.56
N VAL A 111 4.79 12.28 -19.29
CA VAL A 111 6.17 11.97 -18.89
C VAL A 111 6.44 10.46 -19.00
N GLU A 112 7.63 10.07 -19.46
CA GLU A 112 7.96 8.66 -19.71
C GLU A 112 8.10 7.84 -18.42
N VAL A 113 7.40 6.70 -18.38
CA VAL A 113 7.55 5.66 -17.36
C VAL A 113 8.90 4.97 -17.50
N SER A 114 9.58 4.72 -16.37
CA SER A 114 10.88 4.04 -16.36
C SER A 114 10.75 2.54 -16.17
N PHE A 115 11.01 1.77 -17.23
CA PHE A 115 11.10 0.30 -17.15
C PHE A 115 12.54 -0.19 -16.91
N GLY A 116 13.54 0.67 -17.14
CA GLY A 116 14.95 0.35 -17.01
C GLY A 116 15.56 0.67 -15.63
N PRO A 117 16.87 0.40 -15.48
CA PRO A 117 17.58 0.62 -14.23
C PRO A 117 17.68 2.10 -13.84
N GLU A 118 17.86 2.98 -14.83
CA GLU A 118 17.97 4.42 -14.58
C GLU A 118 16.58 5.06 -14.39
N PRO A 119 16.35 5.84 -13.30
CA PRO A 119 15.11 6.58 -13.10
C PRO A 119 15.00 7.82 -13.99
N ASN A 120 13.86 7.96 -14.66
CA ASN A 120 13.41 9.25 -15.17
C ASN A 120 12.77 10.03 -14.00
N ILE A 121 13.49 11.02 -13.48
CA ILE A 121 13.01 11.89 -12.41
C ILE A 121 12.52 13.20 -13.04
N TYR A 122 11.27 13.57 -12.76
CA TYR A 122 10.67 14.81 -13.25
C TYR A 122 10.47 15.79 -12.11
N THR A 123 10.59 17.07 -12.41
CA THR A 123 10.35 18.17 -11.46
C THR A 123 9.35 19.17 -12.03
N SER A 124 8.41 19.63 -11.21
CA SER A 124 7.43 20.66 -11.56
C SER A 124 7.20 21.55 -10.33
N GLY A 125 7.73 22.78 -10.36
CA GLY A 125 7.85 23.59 -9.16
C GLY A 125 8.65 22.85 -8.07
N ASP A 126 8.08 22.74 -6.87
CA ASP A 126 8.70 22.06 -5.73
C ASP A 126 8.42 20.54 -5.68
N TYR A 127 7.65 20.01 -6.63
CA TYR A 127 7.28 18.60 -6.69
C TYR A 127 8.28 17.81 -7.53
N MET A 128 8.64 16.62 -7.05
CA MET A 128 9.36 15.61 -7.80
C MET A 128 8.46 14.40 -8.03
N PHE A 129 8.60 13.77 -9.19
CA PHE A 129 7.80 12.62 -9.59
C PHE A 129 8.62 11.55 -10.30
N PHE A 130 8.28 10.31 -10.01
CA PHE A 130 8.77 9.11 -10.68
C PHE A 130 7.62 8.10 -10.81
N ALA A 131 7.51 7.46 -11.99
CA ALA A 131 6.71 6.26 -12.16
C ALA A 131 7.51 5.21 -12.95
N GLY A 132 7.50 3.97 -12.49
CA GLY A 132 8.25 2.90 -13.14
C GLY A 132 8.44 1.65 -12.30
N VAL A 133 9.19 0.71 -12.84
CA VAL A 133 9.56 -0.55 -12.17
C VAL A 133 10.69 -0.28 -11.19
N ARG A 134 10.62 -0.82 -9.98
CA ARG A 134 11.70 -0.78 -8.98
C ARG A 134 11.81 -2.11 -8.23
N SER A 135 12.93 -2.31 -7.55
CA SER A 135 13.05 -3.38 -6.54
C SER A 135 11.96 -3.19 -5.48
N ASP A 136 11.27 -4.26 -5.14
CA ASP A 136 10.16 -4.24 -4.19
C ASP A 136 10.70 -4.20 -2.76
N ALA A 137 10.58 -3.07 -2.08
CA ALA A 137 11.12 -2.89 -0.73
C ALA A 137 10.35 -3.63 0.37
N PHE A 138 9.21 -4.24 0.04
CA PHE A 138 8.47 -5.07 0.98
C PHE A 138 9.25 -6.35 1.28
N PHE A 139 9.15 -6.86 2.50
CA PHE A 139 9.82 -8.09 2.89
C PHE A 139 8.98 -8.88 3.89
N ILE A 140 9.00 -10.20 3.72
CA ILE A 140 8.12 -11.10 4.47
C ILE A 140 8.55 -12.56 4.39
N ASP A 141 8.45 -13.27 5.51
CA ASP A 141 8.50 -14.74 5.51
C ASP A 141 7.13 -15.32 5.19
N PHE A 142 6.78 -15.25 3.90
CA PHE A 142 5.45 -15.65 3.44
C PHE A 142 5.15 -17.13 3.69
N ALA A 143 6.14 -18.00 3.44
CA ALA A 143 6.00 -19.43 3.71
C ALA A 143 5.78 -19.70 5.20
N GLY A 144 6.44 -18.96 6.08
CA GLY A 144 6.20 -19.03 7.52
C GLY A 144 4.79 -18.61 7.90
N LEU A 145 4.24 -17.56 7.28
CA LEU A 145 2.82 -17.20 7.48
C LEU A 145 1.86 -18.31 7.03
N LEU A 146 2.08 -18.89 5.86
CA LEU A 146 1.26 -20.01 5.36
C LEU A 146 1.34 -21.24 6.28
N ASN A 147 2.47 -21.43 6.97
CA ASN A 147 2.60 -22.48 7.97
C ASN A 147 1.78 -22.21 9.25
N MET A 148 1.70 -20.94 9.68
CA MET A 148 1.03 -20.55 10.94
C MET A 148 -0.48 -20.41 10.81
N PHE A 149 -0.95 -19.79 9.74
CA PHE A 149 -2.34 -19.36 9.56
C PHE A 149 -3.17 -20.35 8.76
N ASP A 150 -4.48 -20.39 9.04
CA ASP A 150 -5.46 -21.08 8.21
C ASP A 150 -5.88 -20.13 7.08
N TRP A 151 -5.21 -20.27 5.95
CA TRP A 151 -5.41 -19.43 4.79
C TRP A 151 -6.34 -20.00 3.73
N GLN A 152 -6.75 -21.25 3.92
CA GLN A 152 -7.55 -21.95 2.95
C GLN A 152 -8.97 -21.40 2.93
N GLU A 153 -9.72 -21.79 1.89
CA GLU A 153 -11.17 -21.47 1.80
C GLU A 153 -11.50 -19.97 1.93
N GLY A 154 -10.57 -19.08 1.54
CA GLY A 154 -10.77 -17.63 1.55
C GLY A 154 -10.64 -16.97 2.93
N LYS A 155 -10.08 -17.68 3.93
CA LYS A 155 -9.87 -17.17 5.29
C LYS A 155 -8.70 -16.20 5.41
N ASN A 156 -7.77 -16.19 4.45
CA ASN A 156 -6.56 -15.37 4.48
C ASN A 156 -5.77 -15.54 5.78
N PHE A 157 -5.49 -14.49 6.55
CA PHE A 157 -4.73 -14.59 7.80
C PHE A 157 -5.58 -14.23 9.02
N THR A 158 -6.88 -14.50 8.95
CA THR A 158 -7.85 -14.14 9.99
C THR A 158 -7.93 -15.14 11.16
N GLY A 159 -7.23 -16.28 11.06
CA GLY A 159 -7.20 -17.32 12.10
C GLY A 159 -5.98 -18.25 11.97
N PHE A 160 -5.60 -18.90 13.07
CA PHE A 160 -4.48 -19.83 13.08
C PHE A 160 -4.85 -21.21 12.51
N GLY A 161 -3.91 -21.82 11.79
CA GLY A 161 -3.95 -23.22 11.40
C GLY A 161 -3.11 -24.08 12.35
N LYS A 162 -1.79 -23.85 12.36
CA LYS A 162 -0.86 -24.56 13.28
C LYS A 162 -0.51 -23.76 14.54
N GLY A 163 -0.89 -22.48 14.59
CA GLY A 163 -0.67 -21.62 15.74
C GLY A 163 0.59 -20.76 15.66
N PRO A 164 0.81 -19.88 16.65
CA PRO A 164 1.91 -18.91 16.67
C PRO A 164 3.24 -19.55 17.11
N ASP A 165 3.71 -20.57 16.39
CA ASP A 165 4.95 -21.28 16.71
C ASP A 165 6.14 -20.70 15.91
N PRO A 166 7.15 -20.07 16.56
CA PRO A 166 8.31 -19.52 15.88
C PRO A 166 9.09 -20.50 15.02
N SER A 167 9.03 -21.80 15.32
CA SER A 167 9.71 -22.82 14.51
C SER A 167 9.13 -22.97 13.11
N LEU A 168 7.96 -22.36 12.86
CA LEU A 168 7.31 -22.33 11.55
C LEU A 168 7.89 -21.24 10.64
N TRP A 169 8.65 -20.28 11.17
CA TRP A 169 9.43 -19.35 10.35
C TRP A 169 10.50 -20.10 9.54
N THR A 170 10.63 -19.71 8.29
CA THR A 170 11.66 -20.20 7.36
C THR A 170 12.89 -19.29 7.31
N GLY A 171 12.76 -18.03 7.74
CA GLY A 171 13.79 -17.00 7.64
C GLY A 171 14.06 -16.58 6.20
N LYS A 172 13.18 -16.91 5.24
CA LYS A 172 13.33 -16.56 3.83
C LYS A 172 12.39 -15.43 3.48
N ASP A 173 12.97 -14.33 3.02
CA ASP A 173 12.19 -13.25 2.46
C ASP A 173 11.72 -13.61 1.05
N LEU A 174 10.40 -13.58 0.85
CA LEU A 174 9.80 -13.81 -0.46
C LEU A 174 10.21 -12.73 -1.46
N PHE A 175 10.30 -11.46 -1.07
CA PHE A 175 10.41 -10.34 -2.00
C PHE A 175 11.85 -9.93 -2.34
N ALA A 176 12.85 -10.63 -1.78
CA ALA A 176 14.27 -10.29 -1.89
C ALA A 176 14.85 -10.21 -3.32
N ASN A 177 14.17 -10.80 -4.31
CA ASN A 177 14.57 -10.76 -5.73
C ASN A 177 13.35 -10.51 -6.64
N TYR A 178 12.46 -9.61 -6.23
CA TYR A 178 11.29 -9.23 -7.03
C TYR A 178 11.16 -7.72 -7.23
N ASN A 179 10.45 -7.38 -8.30
CA ASN A 179 10.19 -6.01 -8.67
C ASN A 179 8.71 -5.66 -8.45
N VAL A 180 8.43 -4.36 -8.43
CA VAL A 180 7.10 -3.79 -8.31
C VAL A 180 6.97 -2.54 -9.19
N PHE A 181 5.75 -2.16 -9.53
CA PHE A 181 5.48 -0.87 -10.17
C PHE A 181 5.25 0.18 -9.09
N SER A 182 5.94 1.31 -9.19
CA SER A 182 5.95 2.35 -8.18
C SER A 182 5.56 3.70 -8.75
N MET A 183 4.75 4.44 -7.99
CA MET A 183 4.38 5.82 -8.22
C MET A 183 4.88 6.63 -7.02
N ALA A 184 5.99 7.35 -7.20
CA ALA A 184 6.68 8.06 -6.13
C ALA A 184 6.58 9.57 -6.32
N PHE A 185 6.34 10.26 -5.22
CA PHE A 185 6.29 11.71 -5.11
C PHE A 185 7.21 12.18 -3.99
N GLU A 186 7.83 13.33 -4.19
CA GLU A 186 8.48 14.07 -3.13
C GLU A 186 8.12 15.55 -3.23
N MET A 187 7.79 16.16 -2.10
CA MET A 187 7.31 17.54 -2.04
C MET A 187 7.68 18.18 -0.69
N PRO A 188 7.70 19.52 -0.59
CA PRO A 188 7.79 20.20 0.69
C PRO A 188 6.67 19.75 1.63
N THR A 189 7.04 19.42 2.86
CA THR A 189 6.12 18.87 3.86
C THR A 189 4.96 19.81 4.16
N ASN A 190 5.15 21.13 4.08
CA ASN A 190 4.08 22.10 4.29
C ASN A 190 2.95 22.03 3.23
N LEU A 191 3.22 21.50 2.04
CA LEU A 191 2.20 21.33 1.00
C LEU A 191 1.21 20.20 1.30
N LEU A 192 1.52 19.33 2.26
CA LEU A 192 0.58 18.34 2.78
C LEU A 192 -0.54 18.99 3.62
N GLY A 193 -0.29 20.16 4.20
CA GLY A 193 -1.27 20.87 5.02
C GLY A 193 -1.57 20.20 6.37
N ALA A 194 -0.63 19.42 6.92
CA ALA A 194 -0.83 18.70 8.18
C ALA A 194 -1.25 19.61 9.35
N ASP A 195 -2.37 19.29 10.01
CA ASP A 195 -2.85 19.99 11.22
C ASP A 195 -3.50 19.02 12.23
N PRO A 196 -2.74 18.41 13.17
CA PRO A 196 -1.27 18.36 13.22
C PRO A 196 -0.67 17.25 12.33
N ALA A 197 -1.51 16.40 11.73
CA ALA A 197 -1.09 15.28 10.91
C ALA A 197 -1.89 15.24 9.61
N VAL A 198 -1.50 14.35 8.71
CA VAL A 198 -2.29 13.96 7.54
C VAL A 198 -2.61 12.48 7.61
N ARG A 199 -3.69 12.09 6.93
CA ARG A 199 -4.08 10.70 6.69
C ARG A 199 -4.02 10.43 5.19
N ILE A 200 -3.31 9.38 4.80
CA ILE A 200 -2.97 9.12 3.41
C ILE A 200 -3.44 7.72 3.03
N TRP A 201 -4.03 7.58 1.85
CA TRP A 201 -4.46 6.29 1.32
C TRP A 201 -4.48 6.28 -0.21
N GLY A 202 -4.23 5.12 -0.79
CA GLY A 202 -4.27 4.86 -2.22
C GLY A 202 -5.64 4.37 -2.68
N ARG A 203 -6.01 4.69 -3.93
CA ARG A 203 -7.13 4.06 -4.64
C ARG A 203 -6.76 3.79 -6.08
N VAL A 204 -7.29 2.71 -6.63
CA VAL A 204 -7.34 2.50 -8.06
C VAL A 204 -8.76 2.17 -8.49
N SER A 205 -9.17 2.84 -9.57
CA SER A 205 -10.47 2.69 -10.20
C SER A 205 -10.28 2.35 -11.67
N ILE A 206 -11.19 1.57 -12.24
CA ILE A 206 -11.21 1.27 -13.68
C ILE A 206 -12.52 1.76 -14.30
N ARG A 207 -12.45 2.22 -15.55
CA ARG A 207 -13.62 2.66 -16.30
C ARG A 207 -14.47 1.44 -16.70
N LYS A 208 -15.72 1.40 -16.24
CA LYS A 208 -16.72 0.41 -16.64
C LYS A 208 -18.00 1.13 -17.06
N ASN A 209 -18.48 0.87 -18.28
CA ASN A 209 -19.72 1.45 -18.81
C ASN A 209 -19.78 2.99 -18.67
N GLY A 210 -18.65 3.66 -18.89
CA GLY A 210 -18.54 5.13 -18.80
C GLY A 210 -18.32 5.70 -17.39
N GLN A 211 -18.42 4.88 -16.33
CA GLN A 211 -18.21 5.31 -14.94
C GLN A 211 -16.92 4.72 -14.37
N LEU A 212 -16.24 5.45 -13.49
CA LEU A 212 -15.14 4.89 -12.72
C LEU A 212 -15.70 4.02 -11.60
N VAL A 213 -15.18 2.81 -11.50
CA VAL A 213 -15.52 1.87 -10.43
C VAL A 213 -14.25 1.62 -9.63
N ALA A 214 -14.29 1.92 -8.33
CA ALA A 214 -13.22 1.56 -7.42
C ALA A 214 -13.06 0.03 -7.38
N VAL A 215 -11.82 -0.43 -7.52
CA VAL A 215 -11.50 -1.87 -7.51
C VAL A 215 -10.54 -2.22 -6.39
N ASP A 216 -9.67 -1.30 -5.98
CA ASP A 216 -8.81 -1.52 -4.83
C ASP A 216 -8.47 -0.22 -4.08
N ARG A 217 -8.08 -0.37 -2.81
CA ARG A 217 -7.65 0.75 -1.96
C ARG A 217 -6.57 0.31 -0.97
N SER A 218 -5.77 1.28 -0.53
CA SER A 218 -4.58 1.02 0.27
C SER A 218 -4.36 2.07 1.36
N GLY A 219 -4.65 1.77 2.63
CA GLY A 219 -4.20 2.60 3.75
C GLY A 219 -3.00 1.98 4.45
N HIS A 220 -3.28 1.25 5.52
CA HIS A 220 -2.30 0.49 6.26
C HIS A 220 -1.92 -0.77 5.47
N PRO A 221 -0.61 -1.02 5.26
CA PRO A 221 -0.17 -2.21 4.53
C PRO A 221 -0.62 -3.47 5.24
N THR A 222 -0.93 -4.51 4.46
CA THR A 222 -1.42 -5.82 4.91
C THR A 222 -2.75 -5.85 5.69
N PHE A 223 -3.36 -4.69 6.01
CA PHE A 223 -4.55 -4.60 6.86
C PHE A 223 -5.68 -5.54 6.40
N ALA A 224 -6.10 -5.41 5.14
CA ALA A 224 -7.18 -6.23 4.59
C ALA A 224 -6.84 -7.73 4.48
N ASN A 225 -5.57 -8.14 4.59
CA ASN A 225 -5.18 -9.57 4.56
C ASN A 225 -5.32 -10.24 5.91
N PHE A 226 -5.08 -9.48 6.98
CA PHE A 226 -5.12 -9.99 8.34
C PHE A 226 -6.51 -9.87 8.96
N PHE A 227 -7.33 -8.90 8.54
CA PHE A 227 -8.65 -8.66 9.14
C PHE A 227 -9.83 -9.15 8.31
N PHE A 228 -9.65 -9.40 7.00
CA PHE A 228 -10.78 -9.73 6.13
C PHE A 228 -10.59 -11.01 5.34
N THR A 229 -11.67 -11.78 5.27
CA THR A 229 -11.82 -12.91 4.35
C THR A 229 -12.06 -12.41 2.93
N ASP A 230 -11.95 -13.33 1.96
CA ASP A 230 -12.21 -13.04 0.54
C ASP A 230 -13.64 -12.56 0.27
N GLU A 231 -14.59 -12.87 1.16
CA GLU A 231 -15.98 -12.40 1.08
C GLU A 231 -16.11 -10.91 1.42
N VAL A 232 -15.36 -10.42 2.42
CA VAL A 232 -15.47 -9.04 2.92
C VAL A 232 -14.61 -8.06 2.10
N LYS A 233 -13.46 -8.51 1.59
CA LYS A 233 -12.52 -7.62 0.87
C LYS A 233 -13.14 -6.86 -0.32
N PRO A 234 -13.96 -7.46 -1.19
CA PRO A 234 -14.57 -6.72 -2.30
C PRO A 234 -15.48 -5.57 -1.85
N GLU A 235 -16.10 -5.69 -0.68
CA GLU A 235 -16.89 -4.61 -0.08
C GLU A 235 -15.97 -3.51 0.47
N PHE A 236 -14.97 -3.90 1.26
CA PHE A 236 -13.95 -2.98 1.80
C PHE A 236 -13.30 -2.14 0.70
N ASN A 237 -12.86 -2.78 -0.38
CA ASN A 237 -12.15 -2.13 -1.48
C ASN A 237 -12.98 -1.06 -2.21
N ARG A 238 -14.30 -1.25 -2.28
CA ARG A 238 -15.22 -0.31 -2.93
C ARG A 238 -15.69 0.80 -2.00
N SER A 239 -15.45 0.67 -0.70
CA SER A 239 -15.91 1.60 0.31
C SER A 239 -14.97 2.79 0.50
N GLU A 240 -15.48 3.86 1.10
CA GLU A 240 -14.67 5.00 1.52
C GLU A 240 -14.13 4.81 2.93
N PRO A 241 -12.87 5.21 3.23
CA PRO A 241 -12.31 5.07 4.56
C PRO A 241 -13.17 5.70 5.66
N ALA A 242 -13.85 6.82 5.37
CA ALA A 242 -14.77 7.49 6.29
C ALA A 242 -15.88 6.57 6.85
N GLN A 243 -16.22 5.48 6.15
CA GLN A 243 -17.25 4.52 6.54
C GLN A 243 -16.69 3.32 7.30
N ASP A 244 -15.37 3.16 7.39
CA ASP A 244 -14.76 1.91 7.82
C ASP A 244 -15.11 1.54 9.26
N ARG A 245 -15.18 2.54 10.14
CA ARG A 245 -15.49 2.31 11.55
C ARG A 245 -16.93 1.84 11.75
N GLU A 246 -17.85 2.33 10.94
CA GLU A 246 -19.25 1.87 10.95
C GLU A 246 -19.37 0.44 10.38
N ARG A 247 -18.64 0.16 9.30
CA ARG A 247 -18.83 -1.06 8.49
C ARG A 247 -18.02 -2.26 8.96
N PHE A 248 -16.82 -2.04 9.49
CA PHE A 248 -15.82 -3.09 9.67
C PHE A 248 -15.25 -3.22 11.08
N LEU A 249 -15.61 -2.33 12.01
CA LEU A 249 -15.06 -2.34 13.38
C LEU A 249 -15.30 -3.67 14.08
N GLU A 250 -16.50 -4.24 13.96
CA GLU A 250 -16.86 -5.50 14.60
C GLU A 250 -16.02 -6.68 14.08
N GLN A 251 -15.74 -6.71 12.78
CA GLN A 251 -14.92 -7.73 12.16
C GLN A 251 -13.47 -7.63 12.63
N VAL A 252 -12.93 -6.40 12.71
CA VAL A 252 -11.56 -6.18 13.21
C VAL A 252 -11.45 -6.59 14.69
N ILE A 253 -12.44 -6.23 15.51
CA ILE A 253 -12.52 -6.67 16.91
C ILE A 253 -12.56 -8.20 16.97
N HIS A 254 -13.44 -8.84 16.19
CA HIS A 254 -13.59 -10.29 16.18
C HIS A 254 -12.27 -11.01 15.84
N THR A 255 -11.53 -10.53 14.84
CA THR A 255 -10.22 -11.09 14.51
C THR A 255 -9.23 -10.94 15.66
N LEU A 256 -9.18 -9.78 16.33
CA LEU A 256 -8.30 -9.57 17.49
C LEU A 256 -8.69 -10.49 18.65
N GLU A 257 -9.97 -10.65 18.96
CA GLU A 257 -10.44 -11.63 19.96
C GLU A 257 -10.01 -13.04 19.58
N HIS A 258 -10.20 -13.43 18.32
CA HIS A 258 -9.90 -14.79 17.85
C HIS A 258 -8.41 -15.13 17.83
N VAL A 259 -7.57 -14.24 17.27
CA VAL A 259 -6.12 -14.48 17.09
C VAL A 259 -5.34 -14.08 18.35
N GLY A 260 -5.61 -12.89 18.88
CA GLY A 260 -4.89 -12.32 20.00
C GLY A 260 -5.43 -12.76 21.37
N GLY A 261 -6.69 -13.18 21.44
CA GLY A 261 -7.35 -13.44 22.72
C GLY A 261 -7.64 -12.15 23.51
N TYR A 262 -7.75 -11.02 22.81
CA TYR A 262 -8.14 -9.76 23.44
C TYR A 262 -9.57 -9.84 23.95
N SER A 263 -9.90 -9.08 25.00
CA SER A 263 -11.30 -8.71 25.22
C SER A 263 -11.72 -7.67 24.18
N ARG A 264 -13.03 -7.57 23.92
CA ARG A 264 -13.59 -6.51 23.10
C ARG A 264 -13.08 -5.10 23.46
N GLU A 265 -13.07 -4.75 24.74
CA GLU A 265 -12.60 -3.42 25.19
C GLU A 265 -11.12 -3.21 24.88
N ALA A 266 -10.29 -4.24 25.04
CA ALA A 266 -8.87 -4.17 24.73
C ALA A 266 -8.62 -4.09 23.23
N ALA A 267 -9.38 -4.85 22.43
CA ALA A 267 -9.33 -4.79 20.97
C ALA A 267 -9.71 -3.38 20.46
N LEU A 268 -10.79 -2.80 20.99
CA LEU A 268 -11.22 -1.43 20.63
C LEU A 268 -10.14 -0.40 20.99
N ALA A 269 -9.61 -0.45 22.21
CA ALA A 269 -8.56 0.46 22.66
C ALA A 269 -7.29 0.33 21.79
N LEU A 270 -6.93 -0.89 21.39
CA LEU A 270 -5.79 -1.15 20.51
C LEU A 270 -6.02 -0.59 19.10
N ILE A 271 -7.22 -0.77 18.53
CA ILE A 271 -7.58 -0.21 17.22
C ILE A 271 -7.46 1.31 17.23
N ASP A 272 -8.01 1.97 18.26
CA ASP A 272 -7.96 3.43 18.41
C ASP A 272 -6.51 3.93 18.63
N ALA A 273 -5.69 3.18 19.39
CA ALA A 273 -4.29 3.53 19.65
C ALA A 273 -3.38 3.37 18.42
N GLU A 274 -3.57 2.30 17.65
CA GLU A 274 -2.83 2.06 16.40
C GLU A 274 -3.35 2.92 15.23
N GLY A 275 -4.56 3.46 15.35
CA GLY A 275 -5.17 4.33 14.34
C GLY A 275 -5.46 3.62 13.02
N ILE A 276 -5.73 2.31 13.05
CA ILE A 276 -5.91 1.47 11.85
C ILE A 276 -7.32 1.49 11.25
N LEU A 277 -8.25 2.18 11.90
CA LEU A 277 -9.59 2.45 11.40
C LEU A 277 -9.91 3.94 11.60
N PRO A 278 -10.17 4.72 10.53
CA PRO A 278 -10.27 4.29 9.12
C PRO A 278 -8.94 3.80 8.54
N ASP A 279 -8.97 3.00 7.47
CA ASP A 279 -7.76 2.49 6.82
C ASP A 279 -7.04 3.61 6.03
N MET A 280 -6.34 4.48 6.77
CA MET A 280 -5.59 5.61 6.23
C MET A 280 -4.29 5.78 7.02
N LEU A 281 -3.15 5.67 6.35
CA LEU A 281 -1.85 5.80 6.98
C LEU A 281 -1.66 7.21 7.54
N SER A 282 -1.58 7.32 8.86
CA SER A 282 -1.40 8.59 9.56
C SER A 282 0.07 9.02 9.54
N PHE A 283 0.35 10.29 9.25
CA PHE A 283 1.69 10.86 9.28
C PHE A 283 1.68 12.25 9.91
N THR A 284 2.39 12.38 11.03
CA THR A 284 2.67 13.63 11.74
C THR A 284 4.10 14.04 11.43
N PRO A 285 4.34 15.05 10.57
CA PRO A 285 5.69 15.36 10.12
C PRO A 285 6.65 15.86 11.22
N THR A 286 6.10 16.38 12.32
CA THR A 286 6.86 16.86 13.48
C THR A 286 7.30 15.75 14.43
N LYS A 287 6.79 14.52 14.26
CA LYS A 287 7.17 13.35 15.06
C LYS A 287 8.20 12.50 14.31
N PRO A 288 9.02 11.70 15.03
CA PRO A 288 9.87 10.71 14.38
C PRO A 288 9.04 9.83 13.44
N GLY A 289 9.43 9.75 12.17
CA GLY A 289 8.74 8.90 11.19
C GLY A 289 9.02 7.42 11.43
N GLY A 290 8.27 6.56 10.77
CA GLY A 290 8.33 5.11 10.92
C GLY A 290 7.05 4.57 11.54
N TYR A 291 6.61 3.40 11.09
CA TYR A 291 5.30 2.86 11.46
C TYR A 291 5.12 2.79 12.99
N PRO A 292 4.00 3.29 13.56
CA PRO A 292 2.77 3.71 12.87
C PRO A 292 2.70 5.19 12.42
N ASN A 293 3.75 5.99 12.60
CA ASN A 293 3.81 7.38 12.11
C ASN A 293 4.39 7.44 10.69
N GLY A 294 3.51 7.25 9.70
CA GLY A 294 3.90 6.98 8.32
C GLY A 294 4.47 5.56 8.19
N ARG A 295 5.23 5.33 7.13
CA ARG A 295 5.94 4.08 6.90
C ARG A 295 7.17 4.33 6.05
N ARG A 296 8.32 3.88 6.55
CA ARG A 296 9.59 3.84 5.82
C ARG A 296 9.67 2.54 5.01
N LEU A 297 10.49 2.56 3.96
CA LEU A 297 10.85 1.37 3.18
C LEU A 297 11.47 0.26 4.04
N THR A 298 12.06 0.62 5.20
CA THR A 298 12.74 -0.30 6.11
C THR A 298 11.87 -0.82 7.25
N ASP A 299 10.61 -0.39 7.35
CA ASP A 299 9.75 -0.81 8.46
C ASP A 299 9.22 -2.23 8.21
N HIS A 300 9.47 -3.14 9.16
CA HIS A 300 8.94 -4.51 9.11
C HIS A 300 7.47 -4.54 9.51
N ILE A 301 6.61 -4.12 8.57
CA ILE A 301 5.18 -3.93 8.82
C ILE A 301 4.47 -5.24 9.17
N VAL A 302 4.91 -6.37 8.61
CA VAL A 302 4.34 -7.68 8.91
C VAL A 302 4.65 -8.07 10.36
N ALA A 303 5.90 -7.92 10.81
CA ALA A 303 6.25 -8.18 12.19
C ALA A 303 5.45 -7.31 13.17
N HIS A 304 5.27 -6.01 12.87
CA HIS A 304 4.42 -5.11 13.66
C HIS A 304 2.96 -5.58 13.69
N ARG A 305 2.40 -5.89 12.53
CA ARG A 305 1.01 -6.35 12.40
C ARG A 305 0.76 -7.66 13.15
N LEU A 306 1.70 -8.61 13.09
CA LEU A 306 1.59 -9.88 13.80
C LEU A 306 1.71 -9.72 15.31
N ALA A 307 2.60 -8.84 15.78
CA ALA A 307 2.72 -8.53 17.20
C ALA A 307 1.41 -7.94 17.74
N MET A 308 0.80 -7.01 17.01
CA MET A 308 -0.52 -6.45 17.31
C MET A 308 -1.60 -7.54 17.28
N LEU A 309 -1.74 -8.27 16.17
CA LEU A 309 -2.82 -9.23 15.92
C LEU A 309 -2.82 -10.37 16.95
N SER A 310 -1.63 -10.87 17.29
CA SER A 310 -1.46 -12.05 18.14
C SER A 310 -1.29 -11.74 19.62
N ASN A 311 -1.34 -10.47 20.03
CA ASN A 311 -0.99 -10.04 21.40
C ASN A 311 0.42 -10.50 21.81
N GLY A 312 1.39 -10.29 20.90
CA GLY A 312 2.80 -10.63 21.09
C GLY A 312 3.13 -12.13 21.08
N LYS A 313 2.18 -13.02 20.77
CA LYS A 313 2.43 -14.48 20.73
C LYS A 313 3.32 -14.89 19.56
N ILE A 314 3.26 -14.18 18.44
CA ILE A 314 4.10 -14.43 17.26
C ILE A 314 5.36 -13.55 17.38
N PRO A 315 6.56 -14.14 17.56
CA PRO A 315 7.79 -13.36 17.53
C PRO A 315 8.17 -12.98 16.09
N PRO A 316 9.03 -11.95 15.92
CA PRO A 316 9.52 -11.56 14.59
C PRO A 316 10.21 -12.71 13.84
N ASP A 317 10.07 -12.74 12.53
CA ASP A 317 10.70 -13.72 11.61
C ASP A 317 12.23 -13.54 11.47
N GLY A 318 12.79 -12.45 12.01
CA GLY A 318 14.21 -12.14 11.98
C GLY A 318 14.70 -11.51 10.67
N LEU A 319 13.81 -11.30 9.69
CA LEU A 319 14.15 -10.65 8.43
C LEU A 319 14.66 -9.23 8.66
N LYS A 320 15.47 -8.77 7.71
CA LYS A 320 16.07 -7.44 7.69
C LYS A 320 15.59 -6.68 6.46
N PRO A 321 15.53 -5.34 6.55
CA PRO A 321 15.26 -4.51 5.39
C PRO A 321 16.23 -4.82 4.25
N HIS A 322 15.76 -4.67 3.03
CA HIS A 322 16.59 -4.81 1.85
C HIS A 322 17.74 -3.79 1.86
N THR A 323 18.84 -4.16 1.22
CA THR A 323 20.10 -3.40 1.27
C THR A 323 20.41 -2.63 -0.02
N ASP A 324 19.55 -2.78 -1.03
CA ASP A 324 19.64 -2.18 -2.36
C ASP A 324 18.85 -0.86 -2.48
N LEU A 325 18.22 -0.40 -1.40
CA LEU A 325 17.49 0.87 -1.34
C LEU A 325 18.41 2.07 -1.67
N LEU A 326 17.85 3.05 -2.37
CA LEU A 326 18.56 4.26 -2.78
C LEU A 326 18.46 5.34 -1.69
N LYS A 327 19.52 6.14 -1.55
CA LYS A 327 19.56 7.29 -0.62
C LYS A 327 18.90 8.55 -1.17
N ALA A 328 18.67 8.59 -2.47
CA ALA A 328 18.03 9.69 -3.18
C ALA A 328 16.74 9.21 -3.82
N PHE A 329 15.84 10.15 -4.13
CA PHE A 329 14.61 9.89 -4.85
C PHE A 329 14.88 9.06 -6.12
N PRO A 330 14.11 7.97 -6.40
CA PRO A 330 12.83 7.57 -5.78
C PRO A 330 12.95 6.63 -4.55
N TYR A 331 14.13 6.51 -3.94
CA TYR A 331 14.44 5.74 -2.72
C TYR A 331 14.34 4.21 -2.81
N LEU A 332 13.52 3.69 -3.71
CA LEU A 332 13.44 2.26 -4.02
C LEU A 332 14.64 1.79 -4.84
N GLY A 333 15.05 0.53 -4.65
CA GLY A 333 16.21 -0.06 -5.33
C GLY A 333 16.03 -0.17 -6.85
N THR A 334 17.15 -0.32 -7.55
CA THR A 334 17.18 -0.57 -9.00
C THR A 334 16.47 -1.91 -9.31
N PRO A 335 15.68 -2.00 -10.39
CA PRO A 335 15.05 -3.26 -10.80
C PRO A 335 16.04 -4.42 -10.90
N HIS A 336 15.67 -5.57 -10.34
CA HIS A 336 16.41 -6.80 -10.54
C HIS A 336 16.33 -7.21 -12.02
N PRO A 337 17.46 -7.50 -12.68
CA PRO A 337 17.49 -7.88 -14.10
C PRO A 337 16.93 -9.28 -14.35
N HIS A 338 16.98 -10.14 -13.34
CA HIS A 338 16.55 -11.53 -13.39
C HIS A 338 15.74 -11.83 -12.11
N PRO A 339 14.52 -11.29 -11.99
CA PRO A 339 13.67 -11.59 -10.85
C PRO A 339 13.30 -13.09 -10.87
N ASP A 340 13.02 -13.62 -9.68
CA ASP A 340 12.53 -14.99 -9.57
C ASP A 340 11.18 -15.14 -10.28
N PRO A 341 10.78 -16.34 -10.73
CA PRO A 341 9.44 -16.53 -11.28
C PRO A 341 8.38 -16.26 -10.20
N PRO A 342 7.23 -15.65 -10.52
CA PRO A 342 6.16 -15.43 -9.55
C PRO A 342 5.75 -16.76 -8.87
N PRO A 343 5.40 -16.74 -7.58
CA PRO A 343 4.89 -17.92 -6.88
C PRO A 343 3.68 -18.51 -7.61
N ARG A 344 3.62 -19.83 -7.77
CA ARG A 344 2.44 -20.48 -8.38
C ARG A 344 1.27 -20.38 -7.40
N ASN A 345 0.08 -20.04 -7.90
CA ASN A 345 -1.15 -20.06 -7.10
C ASN A 345 -1.33 -21.46 -6.45
N GLY A 346 -1.20 -21.52 -5.13
CA GLY A 346 -1.48 -22.73 -4.33
C GLY A 346 -0.28 -23.54 -3.81
N GLY A 347 0.92 -22.95 -3.69
CA GLY A 347 2.09 -23.61 -3.10
C GLY A 347 2.78 -22.78 -2.03
#